data_AF-A0A1X1XRL1-F1
#
_entry.id   AF-A0A1X1XRL1-F1
#
_cell.length_a   1.000
_cell.length_b   1.000
_cell.length_c   1.000
_cell.angle_alpha   90.00
_cell.angle_beta   90.00
_cell.angle_gamma   90.00
#
_symmetry.space_group_name_H-M   'P 1'
#
loop_
_entity.id
_entity.type
_entity.pdbx_description
1 polymer ?
#
loop_
_entity_poly.entity_id
_entity_poly.type
_entity_poly.pdbx_seq_one_letter_code
_entity_poly.pdbx_strand_id
1 'polypeptide(L)'
;MSMSLFEHRLQILLDDERHRRITSLARERGVSVATVVREAIDRGLANPADRRKSAGQRLLDAPDTAVPDPQELKDELETLRSRRR
;
A
#
# COMPACT_ATOMS: atom_id res chain seq x y z
N MET A 1 -2.33 4.06 20.29
CA MET A 1 -3.27 3.45 19.33
C MET A 1 -4.54 4.30 19.31
N SER A 2 -4.69 5.17 18.30
CA SER A 2 -5.91 5.98 18.16
C SER A 2 -6.97 5.13 17.45
N MET A 3 -8.03 4.75 18.17
CA MET A 3 -9.25 4.23 17.57
C MET A 3 -9.92 5.38 16.81
N SER A 4 -9.70 5.47 15.50
CA SER A 4 -10.42 6.42 14.66
C SER A 4 -11.91 6.05 14.66
N LEU A 5 -12.77 6.92 15.20
CA LEU A 5 -14.22 6.79 15.14
C LEU A 5 -14.66 6.96 13.67
N PHE A 6 -15.32 5.95 13.08
CA PHE A 6 -15.93 6.10 11.75
C PHE A 6 -17.34 6.67 11.91
N GLU A 7 -17.59 7.88 11.42
CA GLU A 7 -18.84 8.61 11.66
C GLU A 7 -19.91 8.41 10.56
N HIS A 8 -19.47 8.07 9.34
CA HIS A 8 -20.36 7.94 8.18
C HIS A 8 -20.37 6.52 7.62
N ARG A 9 -21.56 5.96 7.39
CA ARG A 9 -21.76 4.62 6.84
C ARG A 9 -21.92 4.66 5.32
N LEU A 10 -21.10 3.87 4.62
CA LEU A 10 -21.19 3.66 3.19
C LEU A 10 -21.88 2.32 2.88
N GLN A 11 -22.91 2.35 2.03
CA GLN A 11 -23.55 1.15 1.47
C GLN A 11 -23.51 1.24 -0.05
N ILE A 12 -22.91 0.23 -0.70
CA ILE A 12 -22.77 0.17 -2.16
C ILE A 12 -23.10 -1.25 -2.61
N LEU A 13 -23.87 -1.37 -3.69
CA LEU A 13 -24.10 -2.65 -4.36
C LEU A 13 -22.97 -2.91 -5.36
N LEU A 14 -22.38 -4.10 -5.29
CA LEU A 14 -21.36 -4.58 -6.20
C LEU A 14 -21.91 -5.77 -6.97
N ASP A 15 -21.52 -5.89 -8.24
CA ASP A 15 -21.66 -7.15 -8.97
C ASP A 15 -20.76 -8.24 -8.38
N ASP A 16 -21.05 -9.49 -8.75
CA ASP A 16 -20.34 -10.67 -8.24
C ASP A 16 -18.82 -10.62 -8.50
N GLU A 17 -18.42 -10.10 -9.65
CA GLU A 17 -17.01 -10.03 -10.03
C GLU A 17 -16.24 -9.07 -9.10
N ARG A 18 -16.77 -7.85 -8.92
CA ARG A 18 -16.19 -6.86 -8.01
C ARG A 18 -16.21 -7.33 -6.57
N HIS A 19 -17.29 -7.98 -6.14
CA HIS A 19 -17.39 -8.53 -4.79
C HIS A 19 -16.35 -9.63 -4.53
N ARG A 20 -16.14 -10.56 -5.49
CA ARG A 20 -15.09 -11.58 -5.38
C ARG A 20 -13.71 -10.94 -5.32
N ARG A 21 -13.43 -10.00 -6.22
CA ARG A 21 -12.12 -9.34 -6.29
C ARG A 21 -11.74 -8.63 -5.01
N ILE A 22 -12.67 -7.87 -4.41
CA ILE A 22 -12.39 -7.14 -3.17
C ILE A 22 -12.26 -8.08 -1.97
N THR A 23 -13.04 -9.16 -1.94
CA THR A 23 -12.98 -10.18 -0.88
C THR A 23 -11.68 -10.97 -0.92
N SER A 24 -11.22 -11.38 -2.11
CA SER A 24 -9.94 -12.06 -2.27
C SER A 24 -8.78 -11.17 -1.82
N LEU A 25 -8.76 -9.91 -2.24
CA LEU A 25 -7.72 -8.96 -1.85
C LEU A 25 -7.69 -8.72 -0.33
N ALA A 26 -8.85 -8.63 0.31
CA ALA A 26 -8.95 -8.49 1.76
C ALA A 26 -8.40 -9.72 2.48
N ARG A 27 -8.73 -10.92 2.01
CA ARG A 27 -8.24 -12.20 2.55
C ARG A 27 -6.72 -12.33 2.38
N GLU A 28 -6.20 -12.07 1.20
CA GLU A 28 -4.76 -12.13 0.90
C GLU A 28 -3.95 -11.20 1.82
N ARG A 29 -4.50 -10.04 2.17
CA ARG A 29 -3.86 -9.05 3.03
C ARG A 29 -4.14 -9.25 4.53
N GLY A 30 -5.03 -10.16 4.89
CA GLY A 30 -5.47 -10.36 6.29
C GLY A 30 -6.19 -9.14 6.88
N VAL A 31 -6.85 -8.32 6.05
CA VAL A 31 -7.58 -7.11 6.49
C VAL A 31 -9.06 -7.19 6.14
N SER A 32 -9.87 -6.29 6.70
CA SER A 32 -11.29 -6.20 6.35
C SER A 32 -11.52 -5.59 4.97
N VAL A 33 -12.62 -5.97 4.31
CA VAL A 33 -13.09 -5.33 3.07
C VAL A 33 -13.22 -3.82 3.24
N ALA A 34 -13.71 -3.36 4.40
CA ALA A 34 -13.80 -1.95 4.74
C ALA A 34 -12.43 -1.22 4.75
N THR A 35 -11.34 -1.92 5.08
CA THR A 35 -9.97 -1.37 5.01
C THR A 35 -9.55 -1.21 3.56
N VAL A 36 -9.77 -2.22 2.74
CA VAL A 36 -9.47 -2.19 1.29
C VAL A 36 -10.23 -1.05 0.60
N VAL A 37 -11.52 -0.87 0.91
CA VAL A 37 -12.35 0.21 0.36
C VAL A 37 -11.78 1.57 0.75
N ARG A 38 -11.46 1.79 2.04
CA ARG A 38 -10.90 3.06 2.51
C ARG A 38 -9.57 3.37 1.83
N GLU A 39 -8.64 2.41 1.76
CA GLU A 39 -7.38 2.60 1.03
C GLU A 39 -7.56 2.88 -0.46
N ALA A 40 -8.58 2.29 -1.09
CA ALA A 40 -8.88 2.54 -2.50
C ALA A 40 -9.45 3.95 -2.69
N ILE A 41 -10.31 4.41 -1.76
CA ILE A 41 -10.82 5.78 -1.72
C ILE A 41 -9.64 6.75 -1.54
N ASP A 42 -8.77 6.54 -0.55
CA ASP A 42 -7.60 7.40 -0.31
C ASP A 42 -6.71 7.48 -1.55
N ARG A 43 -6.45 6.35 -2.23
CA ARG A 43 -5.64 6.31 -3.46
C ARG A 43 -6.31 6.91 -4.70
N GLY A 44 -7.65 6.83 -4.76
CA GLY A 44 -8.46 7.30 -5.88
C GLY A 44 -8.83 8.77 -5.79
N LEU A 45 -9.02 9.28 -4.56
CA LEU A 45 -9.30 10.68 -4.26
C LEU A 45 -8.05 11.51 -3.98
N ALA A 46 -6.89 10.88 -3.77
CA ALA A 46 -5.63 11.60 -3.67
C ALA A 46 -5.42 12.44 -4.95
N ASN A 47 -5.46 13.77 -4.78
CA ASN A 47 -4.95 14.71 -5.75
C ASN A 47 -3.49 14.30 -6.07
N PRO A 48 -3.00 14.39 -7.32
CA PRO A 48 -1.60 14.08 -7.64
C PRO A 48 -0.57 14.65 -6.64
N ALA A 49 -0.84 15.82 -6.06
CA ALA A 49 -0.04 16.40 -4.99
C ALA A 49 -0.07 15.57 -3.68
N ASP A 50 -1.25 15.13 -3.23
CA ASP A 50 -1.43 14.30 -2.04
C ASP A 50 -0.88 12.89 -2.22
N ARG A 51 -0.88 12.38 -3.45
CA ARG A 51 -0.26 11.09 -3.79
C ARG A 51 1.25 11.12 -3.61
N ARG A 52 1.90 12.23 -3.98
CA ARG A 52 3.33 12.46 -3.75
C ARG A 52 3.63 12.64 -2.27
N LYS A 53 2.79 13.42 -1.56
CA LYS A 53 2.93 13.64 -0.12
C LYS A 53 2.83 12.33 0.68
N SER A 54 1.81 11.51 0.42
CA SER A 54 1.63 10.21 1.09
C SER A 54 2.70 9.17 0.73
N ALA A 55 3.23 9.20 -0.51
CA ALA A 55 4.40 8.40 -0.86
C ALA A 55 5.66 8.84 -0.11
N GLY A 56 5.89 10.16 0.00
CA GLY A 56 6.99 10.71 0.78
C GLY A 56 6.87 10.38 2.27
N GLN A 57 5.67 10.49 2.84
CA GLN A 57 5.46 10.16 4.25
C GLN A 57 5.76 8.70 4.55
N ARG A 58 5.35 7.77 3.68
CA ARG A 58 5.70 6.34 3.84
C ARG A 58 7.21 6.07 3.80
N LEU A 59 7.96 6.86 3.05
CA LEU A 59 9.43 6.77 3.02
C LEU A 59 10.04 7.31 4.31
N LEU A 60 9.51 8.42 4.84
CA LEU A 60 9.98 9.03 6.08
C LEU A 60 9.61 8.22 7.33
N ASP A 61 8.46 7.54 7.30
CA ASP A 61 7.99 6.68 8.40
C ASP A 61 8.67 5.30 8.38
N ALA A 62 9.41 4.96 7.32
CA ALA A 62 10.12 3.70 7.24
C ALA A 62 11.28 3.69 8.26
N PRO A 63 11.49 2.59 9.00
CA PRO A 63 12.60 2.49 9.93
C PRO A 63 13.93 2.58 9.18
N ASP A 64 14.91 3.23 9.81
CA ASP A 64 16.28 3.26 9.31
C ASP A 64 16.77 1.83 9.07
N THR A 65 17.23 1.57 7.85
CA THR A 65 17.74 0.27 7.45
C THR A 65 19.26 0.36 7.39
N ALA A 66 19.95 -0.63 7.94
CA ALA A 66 21.39 -0.73 7.80
C ALA A 66 21.74 -0.89 6.32
N VAL A 67 22.47 0.08 5.77
CA VAL A 67 22.94 0.06 4.38
C VAL A 67 24.40 -0.46 4.39
N PRO A 68 24.73 -1.47 3.56
CA PRO A 68 26.10 -1.98 3.44
C PRO A 68 27.02 -0.95 2.78
N ASP A 69 28.33 -1.25 2.70
CA ASP A 69 29.28 -0.36 2.02
C ASP A 69 28.84 -0.10 0.56
N PRO A 70 29.09 1.11 0.00
CA PRO A 70 28.68 1.42 -1.37
C PRO A 70 29.14 0.41 -2.43
N GLN A 71 30.26 -0.27 -2.23
CA GLN A 71 30.72 -1.30 -3.15
C GLN A 71 29.91 -2.59 -3.02
N GLU A 72 29.66 -3.06 -1.80
CA GLU A 72 28.84 -4.23 -1.53
C GLU A 72 27.39 -4.05 -2.02
N LEU A 73 26.83 -2.85 -1.85
CA LEU A 73 25.50 -2.51 -2.34
C LEU A 73 25.44 -2.56 -3.88
N LYS A 74 26.49 -2.12 -4.57
CA LYS A 74 26.55 -2.20 -6.04
C LYS A 74 26.57 -3.65 -6.52
N ASP A 75 27.38 -4.49 -5.88
CA ASP A 75 27.52 -5.90 -6.24
C ASP A 75 26.20 -6.66 -5.99
N GLU A 76 25.48 -6.35 -4.90
CA GLU A 76 24.15 -6.87 -4.63
C GLU A 76 23.14 -6.45 -5.71
N LEU A 77 23.10 -5.16 -6.07
CA LEU A 77 22.19 -4.64 -7.10
C LEU A 77 22.48 -5.23 -8.49
N GLU A 78 23.74 -5.45 -8.84
CA GLU A 78 24.13 -6.11 -10.09
C GLU A 78 23.65 -7.57 -10.12
N THR A 79 23.83 -8.28 -9.00
CA THR A 79 23.32 -9.66 -8.82
C THR A 79 21.80 -9.71 -8.99
N LEU A 80 21.04 -8.80 -8.38
CA LEU A 80 19.57 -8.76 -8.51
C LEU A 80 19.11 -8.42 -9.93
N ARG A 81 19.83 -7.54 -10.62
CA ARG A 81 19.51 -7.16 -12.01
C ARG A 81 19.79 -8.30 -12.99
N SER A 82 20.87 -9.04 -12.81
CA SER A 82 21.21 -10.19 -13.66
C SER A 82 20.18 -11.32 -13.57
N ARG A 83 19.56 -11.54 -12.39
CA ARG A 83 18.49 -12.53 -12.17
C ARG A 83 17.16 -12.22 -12.84
N ARG A 84 16.96 -10.97 -13.28
CA ARG A 84 15.70 -10.51 -13.89
C ARG A 84 15.75 -10.56 -15.43
N ARG A 85 16.89 -10.93 -16.00
CA ARG A 85 17.12 -11.05 -17.45
C ARG A 85 17.09 -12.51 -17.86
#